data_AF-A0A2K8XRS9-F1
#
_entry.id   AF-A0A2K8XRS9-F1
#
_cell.length_a   1.000
_cell.length_b   1.000
_cell.length_c   1.000
_cell.angle_alpha   90.00
_cell.angle_beta   90.00
_cell.angle_gamma   90.00
#
_symmetry.space_group_name_H-M   'P 1'
#
loop_
_entity.id
_entity.type
_entity.pdbx_description
1 polymer ?
#
loop_
_entity_poly.entity_id
_entity_poly.type
_entity_poly.pdbx_seq_one_letter_code
_entity_poly.pdbx_strand_id
1 'polypeptide(L)'
;MNFSDVYKSGKDYLHKVPQLSDTIMLVGFIDTVFSGTERHVNKLKLLLDSLELGRAIIYGMHATYASIMSCYIEDREEKHIHFVDGTEGGYTTAAGELKKKINIFGNNFY
;
A
#
# COMPACT_ATOMS: atom_id res chain seq x y z
N MET A 1 -21.36 -9.86 -31.65
CA MET A 1 -20.43 -9.77 -30.50
C MET A 1 -20.63 -11.02 -29.67
N ASN A 2 -19.65 -11.91 -29.61
CA ASN A 2 -19.79 -13.23 -28.98
C ASN A 2 -19.60 -13.09 -27.46
N PHE A 3 -20.46 -13.76 -26.67
CA PHE A 3 -20.45 -13.67 -25.20
C PHE A 3 -19.12 -14.14 -24.59
N SER A 4 -18.40 -15.02 -25.30
CA SER A 4 -17.04 -15.47 -24.96
C SER A 4 -15.99 -14.37 -24.99
N ASP A 5 -16.13 -13.39 -25.89
CA ASP A 5 -15.12 -12.36 -26.12
C ASP A 5 -15.19 -11.28 -25.03
N VAL A 6 -16.39 -10.96 -24.55
CA VAL A 6 -16.65 -10.05 -23.42
C VAL A 6 -16.13 -10.64 -22.10
N TYR A 7 -16.22 -11.96 -21.93
CA TYR A 7 -15.72 -12.65 -20.74
C TYR A 7 -14.17 -12.65 -20.70
N LYS A 8 -13.52 -12.80 -21.86
CA LYS A 8 -12.06 -12.69 -21.98
C LYS A 8 -11.57 -11.27 -21.69
N SER A 9 -12.20 -10.25 -22.28
CA SER A 9 -11.81 -8.85 -22.06
C SER A 9 -12.01 -8.40 -20.61
N GLY A 10 -13.05 -8.90 -19.92
CA GLY A 10 -13.28 -8.63 -18.50
C GLY A 10 -12.20 -9.21 -17.58
N LYS A 11 -11.71 -10.43 -17.86
CA LYS A 11 -10.59 -11.03 -17.12
C LYS A 11 -9.29 -10.27 -17.34
N ASP A 12 -9.00 -9.91 -18.59
CA ASP A 12 -7.79 -9.15 -18.92
C ASP A 12 -7.79 -7.77 -18.26
N TYR A 13 -8.95 -7.12 -18.16
CA TYR A 13 -9.12 -5.87 -17.42
C TYR A 13 -8.79 -6.05 -15.93
N LEU A 14 -9.34 -7.07 -15.26
CA LEU A 14 -9.02 -7.36 -13.85
C LEU A 14 -7.54 -7.61 -13.60
N HIS A 15 -6.82 -8.20 -14.56
CA HIS A 15 -5.37 -8.41 -14.46
C HIS A 15 -4.56 -7.12 -14.63
N LYS A 16 -5.03 -6.19 -15.47
CA LYS A 16 -4.35 -4.91 -15.73
C LYS A 16 -4.56 -3.89 -14.59
N VAL A 17 -5.68 -3.96 -13.89
CA VAL A 17 -6.05 -2.99 -12.86
C VAL A 17 -5.00 -2.86 -11.73
N PRO A 18 -4.45 -3.93 -11.14
CA PRO A 18 -3.35 -3.81 -10.15
C PRO A 18 -2.03 -3.32 -10.74
N GLN A 19 -1.80 -3.54 -12.04
CA GLN A 19 -0.55 -3.17 -12.72
C GLN A 19 -0.50 -1.66 -13.04
N LEU A 20 -1.66 -1.00 -13.06
CA LEU A 20 -1.81 0.42 -13.35
C LEU A 20 -1.92 1.27 -12.08
N SER A 21 -1.95 0.64 -10.90
CA SER A 21 -2.04 1.34 -9.60
C SER A 21 -0.68 1.68 -8.96
N ASP A 22 0.44 1.30 -9.58
CA ASP A 22 1.78 1.51 -9.02
C ASP A 22 2.18 2.99 -9.10
N THR A 23 1.78 3.77 -8.09
CA THR A 23 2.31 5.11 -7.85
C THR A 23 3.02 5.12 -6.49
N ILE A 24 4.34 4.96 -6.50
CA ILE A 24 5.16 5.21 -5.31
C ILE A 24 5.45 6.71 -5.26
N MET A 25 4.92 7.41 -4.25
CA MET A 25 5.21 8.82 -4.02
C MET A 25 6.41 8.97 -3.07
N LEU A 26 7.48 9.64 -3.53
CA LEU A 26 8.69 9.91 -2.74
C LEU A 26 8.78 11.39 -2.39
N VAL A 27 8.17 11.79 -1.26
CA VAL A 27 8.09 13.20 -0.81
C VAL A 27 8.78 13.44 0.54
N GLY A 28 9.84 12.68 0.83
CA GLY A 28 10.54 12.71 2.13
C GLY A 28 9.97 11.72 3.17
N PHE A 29 8.87 11.06 2.83
CA PHE A 29 8.35 9.86 3.48
C PHE A 29 7.87 8.90 2.39
N ILE A 30 7.86 7.61 2.68
CA ILE A 30 7.35 6.56 1.79
C ILE A 30 6.04 6.07 2.39
N ASP A 31 4.98 6.08 1.59
CA ASP A 31 3.69 5.52 1.96
C ASP A 31 3.20 4.59 0.85
N THR A 32 2.94 3.32 1.18
CA THR A 32 2.68 2.28 0.17
C THR A 32 1.98 1.06 0.78
N VAL A 33 1.20 0.36 -0.03
CA VAL A 33 0.58 -0.93 0.30
C VAL A 33 1.37 -2.05 -0.35
N PHE A 34 1.73 -3.08 0.42
CA PHE A 34 2.39 -4.28 -0.09
C PHE A 34 1.48 -5.49 0.03
N SER A 35 1.49 -6.36 -0.97
CA SER A 35 0.88 -7.69 -0.89
C SER A 35 1.96 -8.76 -0.80
N GLY A 36 1.73 -9.78 0.02
CA GLY A 36 2.69 -10.85 0.22
C GLY A 36 2.15 -11.94 1.13
N THR A 37 2.88 -13.06 1.18
CA THR A 37 2.60 -14.12 2.16
C THR A 37 2.97 -13.63 3.56
N GLU A 38 2.41 -14.25 4.59
CA GLU A 38 2.77 -13.97 5.99
C GLU A 38 4.29 -14.04 6.23
N ARG A 39 4.96 -14.99 5.58
CA ARG A 39 6.43 -15.11 5.61
C ARG A 39 7.14 -13.87 5.04
N HIS A 40 6.63 -13.28 3.96
CA HIS A 40 7.21 -12.07 3.37
C HIS A 40 6.95 -10.84 4.24
N VAL A 41 5.73 -10.69 4.75
CA VAL A 41 5.35 -9.62 5.69
C VAL A 41 6.23 -9.65 6.93
N ASN A 42 6.43 -10.83 7.52
CA ASN A 42 7.30 -10.99 8.70
C ASN A 42 8.76 -10.66 8.41
N LYS A 43 9.30 -11.05 7.24
CA LYS A 43 10.66 -10.67 6.83
C LYS A 43 10.82 -9.17 6.65
N LEU A 44 9.84 -8.52 6.02
CA LEU A 44 9.83 -7.07 5.84
C LEU A 44 9.79 -6.37 7.20
N LYS A 45 8.91 -6.81 8.11
CA LYS A 45 8.82 -6.27 9.46
C LYS A 45 10.14 -6.38 10.21
N LEU A 46 10.81 -7.54 10.16
CA LEU A 46 12.12 -7.72 10.80
C LEU A 46 13.20 -6.76 10.25
N LEU A 47 13.19 -6.52 8.94
CA LEU A 47 14.09 -5.56 8.31
C LEU A 47 13.80 -4.13 8.80
N LEU A 48 12.54 -3.72 8.81
CA LEU A 48 12.11 -2.39 9.27
C LEU A 48 12.40 -2.19 10.76
N ASP A 49 12.14 -3.19 11.59
CA ASP A 49 12.48 -3.20 13.02
C ASP A 49 13.99 -3.02 13.24
N SER A 50 14.83 -3.69 12.45
CA SER A 50 16.28 -3.54 12.52
C SER A 50 16.76 -2.14 12.13
N LEU A 51 16.14 -1.52 11.12
CA LEU A 51 16.46 -0.16 10.68
C LEU A 51 15.99 0.88 11.71
N GLU A 52 14.82 0.67 12.30
CA GLU A 52 14.28 1.52 13.37
C GLU A 52 15.13 1.43 14.64
N LEU A 53 15.57 0.23 15.03
CA LEU A 53 16.50 0.02 16.13
C LEU A 53 17.84 0.73 15.90
N GLY A 54 18.32 0.71 14.65
CA GLY A 54 19.50 1.45 14.20
C GLY A 54 19.29 2.96 14.07
N ARG A 55 18.10 3.49 14.40
CA ARG A 55 17.70 4.90 14.26
C ARG A 55 17.81 5.44 12.83
N ALA A 56 17.79 4.56 11.82
CA ALA A 56 17.87 4.97 10.42
C ALA A 56 16.51 5.44 9.89
N ILE A 57 15.42 4.86 10.42
CA ILE A 57 14.04 5.19 10.04
C ILE A 57 13.14 5.22 11.28
N ILE A 58 11.96 5.83 11.14
CA ILE A 58 10.80 5.60 12.00
C ILE A 58 9.69 5.16 11.06
N TYR A 59 8.99 4.07 11.37
CA TYR A 59 7.95 3.55 10.48
C TYR A 59 6.70 3.10 11.25
N GLY A 60 5.56 3.14 10.58
CA GLY A 60 4.33 2.50 11.02
C GLY A 60 3.87 1.49 9.97
N MET A 61 3.23 0.41 10.40
CA MET A 61 2.78 -0.65 9.52
C MET A 61 1.44 -1.20 10.01
N HIS A 62 0.52 -1.43 9.07
CA HIS A 62 -0.71 -2.15 9.33
C HIS A 62 -0.79 -3.35 8.39
N ALA A 63 -0.82 -4.56 8.97
CA ALA A 63 -0.99 -5.79 8.22
C ALA A 63 -2.44 -6.26 8.34
N THR A 64 -3.07 -6.53 7.20
CA THR A 64 -4.47 -6.98 7.14
C THR A 64 -4.62 -7.97 5.99
N TYR A 65 -5.75 -8.67 5.94
CA TYR A 65 -5.96 -9.81 5.05
C TYR A 65 -6.34 -9.43 3.61
N ALA A 66 -6.74 -8.17 3.37
CA ALA A 66 -7.15 -7.71 2.05
C ALA A 66 -6.79 -6.23 1.82
N SER A 67 -6.67 -5.83 0.56
CA SER A 67 -6.61 -4.42 0.16
C SER A 67 -7.95 -3.95 -0.38
N ILE A 68 -8.27 -2.69 -0.14
CA ILE A 68 -9.38 -1.98 -0.75
C ILE A 68 -8.80 -1.12 -1.85
N MET A 69 -9.32 -1.30 -3.06
CA MET A 69 -8.99 -0.45 -4.20
C MET A 69 -10.21 0.40 -4.54
N SER A 70 -10.03 1.72 -4.51
CA SER A 70 -11.00 2.69 -5.01
C SER A 70 -10.48 3.30 -6.30
N CYS A 71 -11.16 3.05 -7.42
CA CYS A 71 -10.83 3.67 -8.69
C CYS A 71 -11.65 4.94 -8.86
N TYR A 72 -10.99 6.08 -9.06
CA TYR A 72 -11.62 7.25 -9.64
C TYR A 72 -11.47 7.15 -11.16
N ILE A 73 -12.61 7.05 -11.85
CA ILE A 73 -12.68 6.90 -13.30
C ILE A 73 -13.22 8.21 -13.88
N GLU A 74 -12.33 8.98 -14.52
CA GLU A 74 -12.73 10.19 -15.25
C GLU A 74 -13.16 9.85 -16.70
N ASP A 75 -12.46 8.91 -17.33
CA ASP A 75 -12.77 8.37 -18.67
C ASP A 75 -12.44 6.87 -18.72
N ARG A 76 -13.22 6.08 -19.46
CA ARG A 76 -13.12 4.61 -19.51
C ARG A 76 -11.89 4.09 -20.24
N GLU A 77 -11.21 4.94 -21.01
CA GLU A 77 -10.11 4.50 -21.89
C GLU A 77 -8.71 4.79 -21.33
N GLU A 78 -8.47 5.93 -20.66
CA GLU A 78 -7.07 6.41 -20.52
C GLU A 78 -6.71 7.05 -19.15
N LYS A 79 -7.65 7.26 -18.22
CA LYS A 79 -7.37 7.97 -16.95
C LYS A 79 -8.08 7.35 -15.75
N HIS A 80 -7.42 6.37 -15.15
CA HIS A 80 -7.81 5.80 -13.87
C HIS A 80 -6.80 6.19 -12.79
N ILE A 81 -7.25 6.89 -11.75
CA ILE A 81 -6.46 7.04 -10.52
C ILE A 81 -6.91 5.93 -9.59
N HIS A 82 -6.00 5.00 -9.31
CA HIS A 82 -6.24 3.88 -8.41
C HIS A 82 -5.71 4.25 -7.03
N PHE A 83 -6.60 4.41 -6.06
CA PHE A 83 -6.23 4.50 -4.66
C PHE A 83 -6.27 3.09 -4.07
N VAL A 84 -5.13 2.62 -3.61
CA VAL A 84 -4.99 1.31 -2.94
C VAL A 84 -4.73 1.57 -1.47
N ASP A 85 -5.55 0.99 -0.61
CA ASP A 85 -5.39 1.01 0.85
C ASP A 85 -5.57 -0.42 1.41
N GLY A 86 -5.20 -0.65 2.66
CA GLY A 86 -5.54 -1.87 3.41
C GLY A 86 -6.97 -1.84 3.96
N THR A 87 -7.58 -3.00 4.16
CA THR A 87 -8.77 -3.12 5.01
C THR A 87 -8.51 -2.67 6.46
N GLU A 88 -9.58 -2.46 7.23
CA GLU A 88 -9.49 -2.15 8.67
C GLU A 88 -8.71 -0.86 8.97
N GLY A 89 -8.93 0.16 8.13
CA GLY A 89 -8.35 1.49 8.29
C GLY A 89 -6.96 1.66 7.71
N GLY A 90 -6.31 0.60 7.20
CA GLY A 90 -5.17 0.71 6.28
C GLY A 90 -4.11 1.75 6.68
N TYR A 91 -3.90 2.75 5.83
CA TYR A 91 -3.01 3.89 6.06
C TYR A 91 -3.31 4.66 7.34
N THR A 92 -4.59 4.82 7.72
CA THR A 92 -4.97 5.48 8.96
C THR A 92 -4.42 4.74 10.18
N THR A 93 -4.50 3.41 10.16
CA THR A 93 -4.00 2.55 11.24
C THR A 93 -2.47 2.57 11.28
N ALA A 94 -1.82 2.45 10.12
CA ALA A 94 -0.35 2.53 10.00
C ALA A 94 0.18 3.90 10.47
N ALA A 95 -0.46 5.00 10.08
CA ALA A 95 -0.13 6.35 10.52
C ALA A 95 -0.32 6.54 12.04
N GLY A 96 -1.29 5.83 12.63
CA GLY A 96 -1.49 5.80 14.08
C GLY A 96 -0.28 5.22 14.82
N GLU A 97 0.31 4.13 14.32
CA GLU A 97 1.55 3.57 14.86
C GLU A 97 2.72 4.55 14.67
N LEU A 98 2.88 5.08 13.45
CA LEU A 98 3.95 6.02 13.12
C LEU A 98 3.94 7.25 14.05
N LYS A 99 2.78 7.88 14.25
CA LYS A 99 2.64 9.06 15.14
C LYS A 99 3.02 8.76 16.58
N LYS A 100 2.65 7.59 17.10
CA LYS A 100 3.06 7.16 18.46
C LYS A 100 4.57 7.08 18.56
N LYS A 101 5.22 6.47 17.57
CA LYS A 101 6.67 6.34 17.52
C LYS A 101 7.37 7.68 17.33
N ILE A 102 6.87 8.55 16.46
CA ILE A 102 7.40 9.92 16.31
C ILE A 102 7.32 10.68 17.64
N ASN A 103 6.25 10.56 18.41
CA ASN A 103 6.18 11.23 19.72
C ASN A 103 7.19 10.67 20.75
N ILE A 104 7.53 9.38 20.66
CA ILE A 104 8.51 8.73 21.55
C ILE A 104 9.95 9.07 21.12
N PHE A 105 10.24 8.98 19.83
CA PHE A 105 11.59 9.08 19.29
C PHE A 105 11.93 10.47 18.75
N GLY A 106 10.96 11.22 18.23
CA GLY A 106 11.15 12.52 17.59
C GLY A 106 11.66 13.61 18.53
N ASN A 107 11.48 13.47 19.85
CA ASN A 107 12.13 14.33 20.84
C ASN A 107 13.64 14.04 21.03
N ASN A 108 14.16 12.95 20.48
CA ASN A 108 15.57 12.51 20.60
C ASN A 108 16.32 12.50 19.25
N PHE A 109 15.68 12.93 18.16
CA PHE A 109 16.26 13.02 16.81
C PHE A 109 16.75 14.43 16.45
N TYR A 110 16.56 15.41 17.35
CA TYR A 110 17.07 16.79 17.25
C TYR A 110 18.01 17.10 18.41
#